data_AF-A0A7C2ZIY7-F1
#
_entry.id   AF-A0A7C2ZIY7-F1
#
_cell.length_a   1.000
_cell.length_b   1.000
_cell.length_c   1.000
_cell.angle_alpha   90.00
_cell.angle_beta   90.00
_cell.angle_gamma   90.00
#
_symmetry.space_group_name_H-M   'P 1'
#
loop_
_entity.id
_entity.type
_entity.pdbx_description
1 polymer ?
#
loop_
_entity_poly.entity_id
_entity_poly.type
_entity_poly.pdbx_seq_one_letter_code
_entity_poly.pdbx_strand_id
1 'polypeptide(L)'
;MATTGQPVLSRERWEKCTTFDEYVERMTVNREKMLQHVEEVEIPPEDIEWWRSRGKLNVLVLTYDSCGDALYNIPVMAKIAKLCPNIDLRVVQRDENLDIMDRYLLEGVYRAVPLFIFMDEN
;
A
#
# COMPACT_ATOMS: atom_id res chain seq x y z
N MET A 1 -8.34 -20.30 18.61
CA MET A 1 -7.06 -20.25 19.35
C MET A 1 -6.06 -19.56 18.44
N ALA A 2 -5.78 -18.28 18.68
CA ALA A 2 -4.78 -17.54 17.92
C ALA A 2 -3.40 -17.98 18.42
N THR A 3 -2.56 -18.51 17.53
CA THR A 3 -1.17 -18.85 17.80
C THR A 3 -0.40 -17.57 18.13
N THR A 4 -0.14 -17.36 19.41
CA THR A 4 0.85 -16.41 19.91
C THR A 4 2.22 -16.79 19.36
N GLY A 5 2.75 -16.01 18.41
CA GLY A 5 4.18 -16.07 18.07
C GLY A 5 4.59 -15.61 16.67
N GLN A 6 3.70 -15.61 15.67
CA GLN A 6 4.10 -15.16 14.33
C GLN A 6 3.73 -13.68 14.10
N PRO A 7 4.66 -12.86 13.57
CA PRO A 7 4.34 -11.53 13.13
C PRO A 7 3.28 -11.61 12.03
N VAL A 8 2.24 -10.79 12.15
CA VAL A 8 1.12 -10.71 11.20
C VAL A 8 1.60 -10.42 9.77
N LEU A 9 2.72 -9.70 9.66
CA LEU A 9 3.46 -9.45 8.42
C LEU A 9 4.82 -10.14 8.46
N SER A 10 4.82 -11.46 8.27
CA SER A 10 6.06 -12.21 8.07
C SER A 10 6.65 -11.95 6.68
N ARG A 11 7.95 -12.20 6.51
CA ARG A 11 8.61 -12.11 5.20
C ARG A 11 7.95 -12.99 4.14
N GLU A 12 7.57 -14.23 4.50
CA GLU A 12 6.88 -15.13 3.58
C GLU A 12 5.52 -14.56 3.14
N ARG A 13 4.79 -13.90 4.05
CA ARG A 13 3.53 -13.25 3.69
C ARG A 13 3.76 -12.04 2.80
N TRP A 14 4.79 -11.24 3.09
CA TRP A 14 5.18 -10.08 2.28
C TRP A 14 5.42 -10.47 0.81
N GLU A 15 6.15 -11.55 0.59
CA GLU A 15 6.44 -12.08 -0.75
C GLU A 15 5.18 -12.55 -1.51
N LYS A 16 4.09 -12.85 -0.81
CA LYS A 16 2.79 -13.20 -1.39
C LYS A 16 1.89 -11.99 -1.64
N CYS A 17 2.22 -10.82 -1.10
CA CYS A 17 1.46 -9.60 -1.35
C CYS A 17 1.69 -9.12 -2.79
N THR A 18 0.62 -8.65 -3.43
CA THR A 18 0.70 -8.13 -4.80
C THR A 18 1.47 -6.82 -4.85
N THR A 19 2.30 -6.69 -5.88
CA THR A 19 2.88 -5.40 -6.28
C THR A 19 1.78 -4.46 -6.76
N PHE A 20 2.10 -3.18 -6.94
CA PHE A 20 1.15 -2.23 -7.53
C PHE A 20 0.70 -2.64 -8.94
N ASP A 21 1.62 -3.10 -9.79
CA ASP A 21 1.30 -3.50 -11.16
C ASP A 21 0.36 -4.72 -11.18
N GLU A 22 0.66 -5.74 -10.38
CA GLU A 22 -0.20 -6.93 -10.24
C GLU A 22 -1.57 -6.57 -9.68
N TYR A 23 -1.64 -5.61 -8.75
CA TYR A 23 -2.90 -5.10 -8.23
C TYR A 23 -3.71 -4.43 -9.34
N VAL A 24 -3.11 -3.53 -10.13
CA VAL A 24 -3.78 -2.82 -11.24
C VAL A 24 -4.23 -3.78 -12.34
N GLU A 25 -3.47 -4.83 -12.62
CA GLU A 25 -3.87 -5.89 -13.58
C GLU A 25 -5.13 -6.64 -13.15
N ARG A 26 -5.34 -6.80 -11.84
CA ARG A 26 -6.52 -7.47 -11.27
C ARG A 26 -7.72 -6.55 -11.08
N MET A 27 -7.53 -5.23 -11.19
CA MET A 27 -8.62 -4.26 -11.04
C MET A 27 -9.66 -4.44 -12.16
N THR A 28 -10.91 -4.69 -11.74
CA THR A 28 -12.06 -4.77 -12.65
C THR A 28 -12.78 -3.42 -12.82
N VAL A 29 -12.54 -2.49 -11.90
CA VAL A 29 -13.21 -1.18 -11.83
C VAL A 29 -12.16 -0.07 -11.78
N ASN A 30 -12.37 1.03 -12.52
CA ASN A 30 -11.54 2.24 -12.50
C ASN A 30 -10.02 2.05 -12.76
N ARG A 31 -9.61 0.92 -13.33
CA ARG A 31 -8.20 0.62 -13.69
C ARG A 31 -7.55 1.74 -14.51
N GLU A 32 -8.23 2.20 -15.57
CA GLU A 32 -7.72 3.24 -16.45
C GLU A 32 -7.51 4.57 -15.71
N LYS A 33 -8.45 4.94 -14.84
CA LYS A 33 -8.34 6.16 -14.02
C LYS A 33 -7.21 6.07 -13.01
N MET A 34 -7.02 4.91 -12.38
CA MET A 34 -5.88 4.67 -11.47
C MET A 34 -4.55 4.93 -12.18
N LEU A 35 -4.36 4.34 -13.37
CA LEU A 35 -3.16 4.53 -14.17
C LEU A 35 -2.99 5.99 -14.64
N GLN A 36 -4.09 6.62 -15.08
CA GLN A 36 -4.10 8.03 -15.46
C GLN A 36 -3.62 8.91 -14.31
N HIS A 37 -4.16 8.72 -13.10
CA HIS A 37 -3.76 9.51 -11.93
C HIS A 37 -2.30 9.26 -11.54
N VAL A 38 -1.76 8.05 -11.72
CA VAL A 38 -0.32 7.82 -11.49
C VAL A 38 0.54 8.67 -12.42
N GLU A 39 0.12 8.78 -13.69
CA GLU A 39 0.85 9.60 -14.66
C GLU A 39 0.70 11.10 -14.39
N GLU A 40 -0.52 11.55 -14.05
CA GLU A 40 -0.86 12.95 -13.77
C GLU A 40 -0.27 13.48 -12.46
N VAL A 41 -0.04 12.62 -11.46
CA VAL A 41 0.54 13.05 -10.19
C VAL A 41 1.96 13.56 -10.42
N GLU A 42 2.14 14.83 -10.08
CA GLU A 42 3.44 15.50 -9.97
C GLU A 42 3.88 15.50 -8.52
N ILE A 43 5.09 14.98 -8.27
CA ILE A 43 5.72 15.03 -6.95
C ILE A 43 6.87 16.03 -7.04
N PRO A 44 6.92 17.04 -6.15
CA PRO A 44 8.04 17.97 -6.10
C PRO A 44 9.39 17.24 -5.96
N PRO A 45 10.44 17.66 -6.68
CA PRO A 45 11.75 17.00 -6.60
C PRO A 45 12.30 16.88 -5.18
N GLU A 46 12.09 17.90 -4.35
CA GLU A 46 12.51 17.93 -2.94
C GLU A 46 11.84 16.83 -2.10
N ASP A 47 10.59 16.48 -2.40
CA ASP A 47 9.89 15.38 -1.73
C ASP A 47 10.45 14.03 -2.17
N ILE A 48 10.78 13.88 -3.45
CA ILE A 48 11.45 12.67 -3.97
C ILE A 48 12.84 12.50 -3.34
N GLU A 49 13.61 13.57 -3.20
CA GLU A 49 14.89 13.54 -2.50
C GLU A 49 14.73 13.15 -1.03
N TRP A 50 13.71 13.67 -0.35
CA TRP A 50 13.38 13.29 1.01
C TRP A 50 13.07 11.79 1.12
N TRP A 51 12.25 11.23 0.23
CA TRP A 51 11.90 9.80 0.21
C TRP A 51 13.11 8.91 -0.05
N ARG A 52 13.99 9.31 -0.99
CA ARG A 52 15.25 8.60 -1.29
C ARG A 52 16.27 8.67 -0.16
N SER A 53 16.23 9.73 0.66
CA SER A 53 17.09 9.87 1.83
C SER A 53 16.71 8.93 2.98
N ARG A 54 15.53 8.29 2.91
CA ARG A 54 15.11 7.29 3.88
C ARG A 54 15.85 5.97 3.66
N GLY A 55 15.88 5.13 4.69
CA GLY A 55 16.34 3.76 4.56
C GLY A 55 15.45 2.93 3.63
N LYS A 56 15.67 1.62 3.57
CA LYS A 56 14.71 0.74 2.91
C LYS A 56 13.37 0.82 3.64
N LEU A 57 12.30 0.94 2.86
CA LEU A 57 10.94 1.04 3.36
C LEU A 57 10.06 0.01 2.66
N ASN A 58 9.34 -0.76 3.46
CA ASN A 58 8.27 -1.63 3.02
C ASN A 58 6.95 -0.89 3.28
N VAL A 59 6.18 -0.65 2.22
CA VAL A 59 4.89 0.04 2.30
C VAL A 59 3.78 -0.92 1.91
N LEU A 60 2.90 -1.25 2.85
CA LEU A 60 1.70 -2.04 2.58
C LEU A 60 0.48 -1.13 2.51
N VAL A 61 -0.30 -1.29 1.46
CA VAL A 61 -1.59 -0.63 1.29
C VAL A 61 -2.70 -1.65 1.36
N LEU A 62 -3.65 -1.46 2.29
CA LEU A 62 -4.91 -2.20 2.29
C LEU A 62 -5.97 -1.33 1.62
N THR A 63 -6.67 -1.92 0.63
CA THR A 63 -7.69 -1.23 -0.16
C THR A 63 -8.88 -2.16 -0.44
N TYR A 64 -9.92 -1.63 -1.11
CA TYR A 64 -10.95 -2.45 -1.75
C TYR A 64 -11.34 -1.85 -3.11
N ASP A 65 -11.78 -2.71 -4.04
CA ASP A 65 -11.97 -2.44 -5.48
C ASP A 65 -12.94 -1.31 -5.86
N SER A 66 -13.65 -0.71 -4.90
CA SER A 66 -14.61 0.37 -5.15
C SER A 66 -14.48 1.52 -4.17
N CYS A 67 -13.29 1.72 -3.60
CA CYS A 67 -12.99 2.88 -2.77
C CYS A 67 -12.65 4.09 -3.64
N GLY A 68 -13.49 5.14 -3.61
CA GLY A 68 -13.22 6.40 -4.31
C GLY A 68 -11.93 7.05 -3.84
N ASP A 69 -11.64 7.01 -2.54
CA ASP A 69 -10.43 7.60 -1.95
C ASP A 69 -9.15 6.86 -2.35
N ALA A 70 -9.24 5.55 -2.62
CA ALA A 70 -8.12 4.77 -3.12
C ALA A 70 -7.64 5.27 -4.50
N LEU A 71 -8.55 5.75 -5.34
CA LEU A 71 -8.20 6.28 -6.66
C LEU A 71 -7.39 7.57 -6.60
N TYR A 72 -7.44 8.32 -5.52
CA TYR A 72 -6.69 9.56 -5.39
C TYR A 72 -5.38 9.37 -4.60
N ASN A 73 -5.39 8.51 -3.58
CA ASN A 73 -4.25 8.37 -2.67
C ASN A 73 -3.24 7.30 -3.12
N ILE A 74 -3.70 6.16 -3.64
CA ILE A 74 -2.80 5.07 -4.07
C ILE A 74 -1.88 5.52 -5.22
N PRO A 75 -2.35 6.28 -6.24
CA PRO A 75 -1.48 6.76 -7.31
C PRO A 75 -0.29 7.59 -6.84
N VAL A 76 -0.47 8.41 -5.81
CA VAL A 76 0.60 9.25 -5.24
C VAL A 76 1.71 8.35 -4.69
N MET A 77 1.36 7.36 -3.87
CA MET A 77 2.33 6.43 -3.31
C MET A 77 2.97 5.55 -4.41
N ALA A 78 2.20 5.12 -5.41
CA ALA A 78 2.73 4.35 -6.53
C ALA A 78 3.76 5.15 -7.34
N LYS A 79 3.49 6.43 -7.62
CA LYS A 79 4.43 7.33 -8.30
C LYS A 79 5.71 7.55 -7.48
N ILE A 80 5.58 7.76 -6.16
CA ILE A 80 6.72 7.90 -5.25
C ILE A 80 7.57 6.62 -5.25
N ALA A 81 6.95 5.44 -5.10
CA ALA A 81 7.66 4.16 -5.08
C ALA A 81 8.38 3.87 -6.42
N LYS A 82 7.75 4.19 -7.55
CA LYS A 82 8.37 4.09 -8.89
C LYS A 82 9.62 4.97 -9.02
N LEU A 83 9.65 6.13 -8.36
CA LEU A 83 10.76 7.08 -8.38
C LEU A 83 11.81 6.82 -7.29
N CYS A 84 11.51 6.01 -6.28
CA CYS A 84 12.34 5.78 -5.10
C CYS A 84 12.63 4.26 -4.93
N PRO A 85 13.74 3.74 -5.47
CA PRO A 85 14.05 2.30 -5.45
C PRO A 85 14.23 1.68 -4.06
N ASN A 86 14.35 2.51 -3.01
CA ASN A 86 14.40 2.06 -1.61
C ASN A 86 13.02 1.69 -1.05
N ILE A 87 11.94 1.90 -1.79
CA ILE A 87 10.56 1.65 -1.36
C ILE A 87 10.01 0.41 -2.09
N ASP A 88 9.70 -0.65 -1.34
CA ASP A 88 8.91 -1.81 -1.82
C ASP A 88 7.43 -1.58 -1.49
N LEU A 89 6.63 -1.29 -2.51
CA LEU A 89 5.20 -1.04 -2.39
C LEU A 89 4.39 -2.31 -2.70
N ARG A 90 3.58 -2.72 -1.72
CA ARG A 90 2.61 -3.80 -1.83
C ARG A 90 1.21 -3.29 -1.60
N VAL A 91 0.25 -3.84 -2.34
CA VAL A 91 -1.17 -3.47 -2.26
C VAL A 91 -1.98 -4.75 -2.13
N VAL A 92 -2.88 -4.84 -1.16
CA VAL A 92 -3.71 -6.03 -0.93
C VAL A 92 -5.18 -5.67 -0.65
N GLN A 93 -6.07 -6.61 -0.93
CA GLN A 93 -7.49 -6.49 -0.59
C GLN A 93 -7.69 -6.59 0.92
N ARG A 94 -8.36 -5.60 1.50
CA ARG A 94 -8.69 -5.55 2.93
C ARG A 94 -9.48 -6.77 3.37
N ASP A 95 -10.50 -7.15 2.59
CA ASP A 95 -11.46 -8.19 2.97
C ASP A 95 -10.82 -9.59 3.01
N GLU A 96 -9.68 -9.77 2.33
CA GLU A 96 -8.86 -10.97 2.36
C GLU A 96 -7.77 -10.94 3.46
N ASN A 97 -7.57 -9.78 4.09
CA ASN A 97 -6.47 -9.50 5.02
C ASN A 97 -6.96 -8.85 6.33
N LEU A 98 -8.11 -9.30 6.84
CA LEU A 98 -8.74 -8.73 8.05
C LEU A 98 -7.88 -8.87 9.31
N ASP A 99 -7.03 -9.88 9.38
CA ASP A 99 -6.11 -10.09 10.50
C ASP A 99 -5.00 -9.03 10.57
N ILE A 100 -4.63 -8.43 9.43
CA ILE A 100 -3.80 -7.23 9.36
C ILE A 100 -4.66 -6.01 9.71
N MET A 101 -5.81 -5.85 9.06
CA MET A 101 -6.68 -4.67 9.22
C MET A 101 -7.10 -4.44 10.68
N ASP A 102 -7.43 -5.52 11.39
CA ASP A 102 -7.91 -5.47 12.77
C ASP A 102 -6.83 -5.01 13.77
N ARG A 103 -5.57 -4.92 13.35
CA ARG A 103 -4.49 -4.30 14.15
C ARG A 103 -4.47 -2.78 14.07
N TYR A 104 -5.11 -2.21 13.04
CA TYR A 104 -5.01 -0.80 12.68
C TYR A 104 -6.40 -0.15 12.52
N LEU A 105 -7.34 -0.52 13.38
CA LEU A 105 -8.68 0.05 13.38
C LEU A 105 -8.64 1.55 13.69
N LEU A 106 -9.24 2.36 12.82
CA LEU A 106 -9.44 3.78 13.07
C LEU A 106 -10.39 3.95 14.26
N GLU A 107 -9.95 4.73 15.25
CA GLU A 107 -10.65 4.90 16.53
C GLU A 107 -10.95 3.57 17.27
N GLY A 108 -10.21 2.51 16.97
CA GLY A 108 -10.42 1.18 17.56
C GLY A 108 -11.65 0.44 17.05
N VAL A 109 -12.39 0.98 16.08
CA VAL A 109 -13.66 0.41 15.60
C VAL A 109 -13.71 0.27 14.08
N TYR A 110 -13.19 1.24 13.34
CA TYR A 110 -13.45 1.34 11.91
C TYR A 110 -12.33 0.73 11.07
N ARG A 111 -12.72 -0.15 10.13
CA ARG A 111 -11.82 -0.69 9.11
C ARG A 111 -11.68 0.28 7.91
N ALA A 112 -11.08 1.43 8.17
CA ALA A 112 -10.89 2.50 7.19
C ALA A 112 -9.85 2.13 6.13
N VAL A 113 -10.09 2.56 4.89
CA VAL A 113 -9.21 2.38 3.73
C VAL A 113 -9.25 3.63 2.84
N PRO A 114 -8.20 3.90 2.06
CA PRO A 114 -6.93 3.16 2.00
C PRO A 114 -6.12 3.30 3.30
N LEU A 115 -5.58 2.20 3.80
CA LEU A 115 -4.68 2.18 4.96
C LEU A 115 -3.24 1.96 4.46
N PHE A 116 -2.34 2.88 4.80
CA PHE A 116 -0.92 2.79 4.49
C PHE A 116 -0.13 2.42 5.75
N ILE A 117 0.62 1.32 5.68
CA ILE A 117 1.49 0.85 6.75
C ILE A 117 2.93 0.98 6.24
N PHE A 118 3.72 1.80 6.92
CA PHE A 118 5.14 2.00 6.63
C PHE A 118 5.97 1.21 7.64
N MET A 119 6.90 0.40 7.13
CA MET A 119 7.81 -0.41 7.93
C MET A 119 9.22 -0.17 7.43
N ASP A 120 10.17 0.00 8.33
CA ASP A 120 11.58 -0.05 7.99
C ASP A 120 12.06 -1.52 7.93
N GLU A 121 13.37 -1.72 7.84
CA GLU A 121 13.97 -3.05 7.74
C GLU A 121 14.08 -3.76 9.12
N ASN A 122 13.69 -3.12 10.23
CA ASN A 122 13.91 -3.60 11.61
C ASN A 122 12.66 -4.18 12.30
#